data_AF-A0A034V3N9-F1
#
_entry.id   AF-A0A034V3N9-F1
#
_cell.length_a   1.000
_cell.length_b   1.000
_cell.length_c   1.000
_cell.angle_alpha   90.00
_cell.angle_beta   90.00
_cell.angle_gamma   90.00
#
_symmetry.space_group_name_H-M   'P 1'
#
loop_
_entity.id
_entity.type
_entity.pdbx_description
1 polymer ?
#
loop_
_entity_poly.entity_id
_entity_poly.type
_entity_poly.pdbx_seq_one_letter_code
_entity_poly.pdbx_strand_id
1 'polypeptide(L)'
;VRLNRAGVYRPYQNDVYRFRMPINNRFYYISLEGATPILTFFETLNFPATKTRQIDEMQREILLKFYKYLRQLIYNCPDTEEEIELIFYNDFKPNGEKQDIGEMLFNHFEKVILSKLSANTTKID
;
A
#
# COMPACT_ATOMS: atom_id res chain seq x y z
N VAL A 1 18.97 8.67 -4.27
CA VAL A 1 19.12 10.13 -4.47
C VAL A 1 18.97 10.83 -3.11
N ARG A 2 19.77 11.87 -2.82
CA ARG A 2 19.60 12.71 -1.62
C ARG A 2 18.98 14.03 -2.02
N LEU A 3 17.80 14.35 -1.50
CA LEU A 3 17.09 15.60 -1.82
C LEU A 3 17.16 16.54 -0.61
N ASN A 4 17.40 17.84 -0.86
CA ASN A 4 17.32 18.85 0.20
C ASN A 4 15.85 19.07 0.57
N ARG A 5 15.50 18.81 1.83
CA ARG A 5 14.17 19.03 2.39
C ARG A 5 14.29 19.77 3.70
N ALA A 6 13.75 20.98 3.73
CA ALA A 6 13.78 21.87 4.90
C ALA A 6 15.20 22.04 5.49
N GLY A 7 16.21 22.22 4.63
CA GLY A 7 17.60 22.43 5.04
C GLY A 7 18.39 21.16 5.33
N VAL A 8 17.80 19.97 5.18
CA VAL A 8 18.46 18.68 5.42
C VAL A 8 18.44 17.84 4.14
N TYR A 9 19.58 17.31 3.73
CA TYR A 9 19.66 16.35 2.63
C TYR A 9 19.23 14.97 3.10
N ARG A 10 18.01 14.56 2.72
CA ARG A 10 17.42 13.30 3.13
C ARG A 10 17.55 12.26 2.02
N PRO A 11 18.05 11.04 2.31
CA PRO A 11 17.87 9.92 1.41
C PRO A 11 16.42 9.44 1.46
N TYR A 12 15.90 9.03 0.30
CA TYR A 12 14.70 8.20 0.19
C TYR A 12 15.15 6.77 -0.10
N GLN A 13 14.57 5.82 0.61
CA GLN A 13 14.89 4.40 0.50
C GLN A 13 13.59 3.61 0.47
N ASN A 14 13.52 2.67 -0.47
CA ASN A 14 12.43 1.73 -0.63
C ASN A 14 13.03 0.33 -0.71
N ASP A 15 12.40 -0.61 -0.02
CA ASP A 15 12.80 -2.01 -0.05
C ASP A 15 12.09 -2.73 -1.20
N VAL A 16 12.82 -3.63 -1.87
CA VAL A 16 12.33 -4.38 -3.02
C VAL A 16 12.24 -5.86 -2.65
N TYR A 17 11.07 -6.43 -2.91
CA TYR A 17 10.74 -7.82 -2.62
C TYR A 17 10.49 -8.59 -3.91
N ARG A 18 10.77 -9.88 -3.90
CA ARG A 18 10.48 -10.79 -5.02
C ARG A 18 9.44 -11.80 -4.58
N PHE A 19 8.44 -12.06 -5.43
CA PHE A 19 7.57 -13.22 -5.21
C PHE A 19 8.36 -14.53 -5.24
N ARG A 20 7.90 -15.51 -4.45
CA ARG A 20 8.52 -16.85 -4.44
C ARG A 20 8.19 -17.64 -5.70
N MET A 21 7.00 -17.43 -6.25
CA MET A 21 6.53 -18.08 -7.47
C MET A 21 6.60 -17.11 -8.66
N PRO A 22 6.87 -17.60 -9.88
CA PRO A 22 6.80 -16.78 -11.08
C PRO A 22 5.33 -16.53 -11.47
N ILE A 23 5.09 -15.40 -12.15
CA ILE A 23 3.82 -15.08 -12.80
C ILE A 23 4.07 -15.19 -14.31
N ASN A 24 3.29 -16.03 -15.01
CA ASN A 24 3.50 -16.31 -16.44
C ASN A 24 4.98 -16.63 -16.79
N ASN A 25 5.58 -17.55 -16.01
CA ASN A 25 6.98 -17.98 -16.15
C ASN A 25 8.06 -16.88 -15.98
N ARG A 26 7.71 -15.72 -15.39
CA ARG A 26 8.62 -14.62 -15.09
C ARG A 26 8.58 -14.24 -13.61
N PHE A 27 9.75 -14.00 -13.02
CA PHE A 27 9.83 -13.45 -11.67
C PHE A 27 9.67 -11.93 -11.70
N TYR A 28 8.86 -11.42 -10.77
CA TYR A 28 8.62 -10.00 -10.59
C TYR A 28 9.17 -9.53 -9.25
N TYR A 29 9.66 -8.30 -9.27
CA TYR A 29 10.19 -7.59 -8.12
C TYR A 29 9.32 -6.35 -7.91
N ILE A 30 8.91 -6.11 -6.68
CA ILE A 30 8.01 -5.01 -6.32
C ILE A 30 8.58 -4.24 -5.14
N SER A 31 8.50 -2.92 -5.22
CA SER A 31 8.72 -2.05 -4.08
C SER A 31 7.47 -2.10 -3.19
N LEU A 32 7.64 -2.44 -1.91
CA LEU A 32 6.54 -2.50 -0.95
C LEU A 32 6.91 -1.76 0.32
N GLU A 33 5.97 -1.00 0.84
CA GLU A 33 6.08 -0.33 2.12
C GLU A 33 4.73 -0.28 2.83
N GLY A 34 4.75 -0.29 4.15
CA GLY A 34 3.57 0.02 4.95
C GLY A 34 3.33 1.52 5.02
N ALA A 35 2.07 1.94 5.08
CA ALA A 35 1.73 3.34 5.32
C ALA A 35 2.13 3.75 6.76
N THR A 36 3.33 4.32 6.94
CA THR A 36 3.86 4.73 8.25
C THR A 36 2.90 5.60 9.08
N PRO A 37 2.05 6.49 8.50
CA PRO A 37 1.03 7.20 9.28
C PRO A 37 0.06 6.29 10.04
N ILE A 38 -0.19 5.06 9.58
CA ILE A 38 -1.02 4.07 10.29
C ILE A 38 -0.29 3.54 11.53
N LEU A 39 1.03 3.38 11.47
CA LEU A 39 1.83 3.04 12.65
C LEU A 39 1.76 4.16 13.70
N THR A 40 1.90 5.42 13.28
CA THR A 40 1.71 6.57 14.18
C THR A 40 0.31 6.61 14.78
N PHE A 41 -0.72 6.25 13.99
CA PHE A 41 -2.08 6.17 14.49
C PHE A 41 -2.24 5.04 15.52
N PHE A 42 -1.63 3.87 15.27
CA PHE A 42 -1.58 2.78 16.23
C PHE A 42 -0.88 3.20 17.53
N GLU A 43 0.26 3.90 17.46
CA GLU A 43 0.95 4.44 18.63
C GLU A 43 0.01 5.39 19.40
N THR A 44 -0.66 6.31 18.70
CA THR A 44 -1.62 7.24 19.31
C THR A 44 -2.70 6.54 20.15
N LEU A 45 -3.19 5.39 19.68
CA LEU A 45 -4.21 4.57 20.35
C LEU A 45 -3.69 3.80 21.58
N ASN A 46 -2.37 3.58 21.67
CA ASN A 46 -1.76 2.74 22.71
C ASN A 46 -0.97 3.56 23.76
N PHE A 47 -0.64 4.82 23.49
CA PHE A 47 0.06 5.69 24.44
C PHE A 47 -0.93 6.56 25.25
N PRO A 48 -0.97 6.45 26.60
CA PRO A 48 -1.92 7.18 27.43
C PRO A 48 -1.90 8.69 27.27
N ALA A 49 -0.74 9.28 26.97
CA ALA A 49 -0.58 10.73 26.80
C ALA A 49 -1.28 11.27 25.54
N THR A 50 -1.49 10.42 24.54
CA THR A 50 -2.09 10.80 23.25
C THR A 50 -3.48 10.17 23.06
N LYS A 51 -3.79 9.11 23.80
CA LYS A 51 -5.07 8.43 23.72
C LYS A 51 -6.18 9.29 24.32
N THR A 52 -7.14 9.66 23.47
CA THR A 52 -8.40 10.29 23.91
C THR A 52 -9.56 9.33 23.66
N ARG A 53 -10.65 9.49 24.43
CA ARG A 53 -11.88 8.69 24.23
C ARG A 53 -12.41 8.83 22.80
N GLN A 54 -12.35 10.05 22.25
CA GLN A 54 -12.79 10.34 20.89
C GLN A 54 -11.99 9.57 19.85
N ILE A 55 -10.66 9.50 19.99
CA ILE A 55 -9.80 8.75 19.05
C ILE A 55 -10.09 7.25 19.12
N ASP A 56 -10.33 6.70 20.32
CA ASP A 56 -10.66 5.29 20.53
C ASP A 56 -12.00 4.93 19.87
N GLU A 57 -13.03 5.76 20.08
CA GLU A 57 -14.38 5.55 19.51
C GLU A 57 -14.40 5.73 17.98
N MET A 58 -13.58 6.66 17.46
CA MET A 58 -13.54 7.00 16.04
C MET A 58 -12.48 6.21 15.26
N GLN A 59 -11.84 5.20 15.84
CA GLN A 59 -10.70 4.50 15.24
C GLN A 59 -10.93 4.10 13.78
N ARG A 60 -12.06 3.42 13.55
CA ARG A 60 -12.46 2.95 12.23
C ARG A 60 -12.70 4.10 11.26
N GLU A 61 -13.34 5.18 11.72
CA GLU A 61 -13.66 6.33 10.87
C GLU A 61 -12.41 7.09 10.47
N ILE A 62 -11.46 7.27 11.39
CA ILE A 62 -10.18 7.92 11.13
C ILE A 62 -9.40 7.12 10.08
N LEU A 63 -9.29 5.80 10.26
CA LEU A 63 -8.62 4.91 9.30
C LEU A 63 -9.26 4.99 7.91
N LEU A 64 -10.60 4.93 7.82
CA LEU A 64 -11.30 5.00 6.55
C LEU A 64 -11.18 6.37 5.89
N LYS A 65 -11.20 7.46 6.66
CA LYS A 65 -10.98 8.82 6.13
C LYS A 65 -9.56 8.97 5.60
N PHE A 66 -8.56 8.48 6.33
CA PHE A 66 -7.17 8.46 5.87
C PHE A 66 -7.04 7.70 4.55
N TYR A 67 -7.54 6.47 4.49
CA TYR A 67 -7.50 5.65 3.27
C TYR A 67 -8.16 6.33 2.08
N LYS A 68 -9.39 6.83 2.25
CA LYS A 68 -10.14 7.50 1.17
C LYS A 68 -9.41 8.74 0.65
N TYR A 69 -8.86 9.53 1.56
CA TYR A 69 -8.16 10.76 1.19
C TYR A 69 -6.83 10.45 0.51
N LEU A 70 -6.05 9.50 1.03
CA LEU A 70 -4.82 9.05 0.38
C LEU A 70 -5.07 8.48 -1.02
N ARG A 71 -6.11 7.64 -1.16
CA ARG A 71 -6.55 7.11 -2.45
C ARG A 71 -6.87 8.23 -3.44
N GLN A 72 -7.61 9.24 -2.99
CA GLN A 72 -7.93 10.40 -3.83
C GLN A 72 -6.67 11.14 -4.29
N LEU A 73 -5.69 11.34 -3.41
CA LEU A 73 -4.45 12.03 -3.75
C LEU A 73 -3.62 11.23 -4.77
N ILE A 74 -3.47 9.92 -4.56
CA ILE A 74 -2.67 9.05 -5.44
C ILE A 74 -3.26 9.02 -6.84
N TYR A 75 -4.57 8.77 -6.97
CA TYR A 75 -5.19 8.52 -8.27
C TYR A 75 -5.67 9.78 -9.00
N ASN A 76 -5.63 10.97 -8.36
CA ASN A 76 -5.97 12.23 -9.03
C ASN A 76 -4.73 13.11 -9.30
N CYS A 77 -3.53 12.66 -8.92
CA CYS A 77 -2.29 13.37 -9.17
C CYS A 77 -1.56 12.67 -10.34
N PRO A 78 -1.35 13.35 -11.48
CA PRO A 78 -0.72 12.76 -12.65
C PRO A 78 0.65 12.12 -12.36
N ASP A 79 1.41 12.70 -11.43
CA ASP A 79 2.74 12.21 -11.05
C ASP A 79 2.70 10.86 -10.29
N THR A 80 1.54 10.43 -9.80
CA THR A 80 1.41 9.23 -8.94
C THR A 80 0.37 8.21 -9.40
N GLU A 81 -0.55 8.59 -10.29
CA GLU A 81 -1.71 7.77 -10.66
C GLU A 81 -1.34 6.39 -11.23
N GLU A 82 -0.26 6.30 -12.02
CA GLU A 82 0.21 5.05 -12.63
C GLU A 82 1.40 4.40 -11.90
N GLU A 83 1.95 5.09 -10.90
CA GLU A 83 3.20 4.71 -10.22
C GLU A 83 2.97 3.96 -8.91
N ILE A 84 1.80 4.12 -8.28
CA ILE A 84 1.51 3.59 -6.94
C ILE A 84 0.21 2.78 -6.95
N GLU A 85 0.28 1.56 -6.41
CA GLU A 85 -0.91 0.74 -6.13
C GLU A 85 -1.20 0.74 -4.62
N LEU A 86 -2.36 1.30 -4.23
CA LEU A 86 -2.76 1.39 -2.83
C LEU A 86 -3.56 0.15 -2.40
N ILE A 87 -2.99 -0.64 -1.50
CA ILE A 87 -3.61 -1.88 -1.00
C ILE A 87 -4.16 -1.68 0.41
N PHE A 88 -5.47 -1.83 0.56
CA PHE A 88 -6.17 -1.82 1.86
C PHE A 88 -6.79 -3.20 2.11
N TYR A 89 -6.45 -3.81 3.24
CA TYR A 89 -6.82 -5.20 3.54
C TYR A 89 -7.17 -5.40 5.02
N ASN A 90 -7.80 -6.53 5.33
CA ASN A 90 -8.04 -7.00 6.70
C ASN A 90 -7.08 -8.15 7.02
N ASP A 91 -6.60 -8.22 8.25
CA ASP A 91 -5.73 -9.30 8.73
C ASP A 91 -6.43 -10.67 8.78
N PHE A 92 -7.75 -10.69 8.65
CA PHE A 92 -8.58 -11.89 8.69
C PHE A 92 -9.46 -12.01 7.45
N LYS A 93 -9.58 -13.24 6.96
CA LYS A 93 -10.52 -13.66 5.91
C LYS A 93 -11.96 -13.65 6.45
N PRO A 94 -12.99 -13.64 5.58
CA PRO A 94 -14.40 -13.71 6.02
C PRO A 94 -14.74 -14.94 6.86
N ASN A 95 -13.99 -16.03 6.72
CA ASN A 95 -14.13 -17.25 7.52
C ASN A 95 -13.45 -17.17 8.91
N GLY A 96 -12.83 -16.04 9.26
CA GLY A 96 -12.15 -15.82 10.54
C GLY A 96 -10.69 -16.30 10.59
N GLU A 97 -10.17 -16.92 9.54
CA GLU A 97 -8.76 -17.32 9.46
C GLU A 97 -7.85 -16.12 9.20
N LYS A 98 -6.59 -16.20 9.65
CA LYS A 98 -5.58 -15.18 9.32
C LYS A 98 -5.32 -15.15 7.82
N GLN A 99 -5.24 -13.94 7.28
CA GLN A 99 -4.87 -13.68 5.89
C GLN A 99 -3.35 -13.90 5.72
N ASP A 100 -2.95 -14.73 4.75
CA ASP A 100 -1.57 -14.73 4.27
C ASP A 100 -1.38 -13.53 3.34
N ILE A 101 -0.60 -12.55 3.80
CA ILE A 101 -0.38 -11.30 3.07
C ILE A 101 0.43 -11.54 1.79
N GLY A 102 1.38 -12.48 1.81
CA GLY A 102 2.17 -12.83 0.64
C GLY A 102 1.32 -13.44 -0.47
N GLU A 103 0.42 -14.36 -0.11
CA GLU A 103 -0.55 -14.95 -1.04
C GLU A 103 -1.52 -13.89 -1.58
N MET A 104 -2.07 -13.04 -0.71
CA MET A 104 -2.97 -11.97 -1.10
C MET A 104 -2.32 -11.01 -2.10
N LEU A 105 -1.09 -10.56 -1.82
CA LEU A 105 -0.33 -9.69 -2.71
C LEU A 105 -0.02 -10.37 -4.04
N PHE A 106 0.38 -11.65 -4.02
CA PHE A 106 0.65 -12.42 -5.23
C PHE A 106 -0.59 -12.46 -6.14
N ASN A 107 -1.74 -12.85 -5.60
CA ASN A 107 -3.00 -12.96 -6.35
C ASN A 107 -3.47 -11.60 -6.90
N HIS A 108 -3.23 -10.52 -6.17
CA HIS A 108 -3.54 -9.16 -6.62
C HIS A 108 -2.63 -8.75 -7.80
N PHE A 109 -1.32 -8.85 -7.63
CA PHE A 109 -0.37 -8.41 -8.64
C PHE A 109 -0.35 -9.31 -9.88
N GLU A 110 -0.66 -10.60 -9.75
CA GLU A 110 -0.89 -11.47 -10.91
C GLU A 110 -1.98 -10.90 -11.82
N LYS A 111 -3.14 -10.50 -11.26
CA LYS A 111 -4.23 -9.90 -12.03
C LYS A 111 -3.83 -8.58 -12.68
N VAL A 112 -3.14 -7.71 -11.94
CA VAL A 112 -2.66 -6.40 -12.43
C VAL A 112 -1.66 -6.57 -13.57
N ILE A 113 -0.71 -7.52 -13.44
CA ILE A 113 0.30 -7.77 -14.47
C ILE A 113 -0.35 -8.37 -15.71
N LEU A 114 -1.22 -9.36 -15.55
CA LEU A 114 -1.88 -10.02 -16.69
C LEU A 114 -2.82 -9.06 -17.43
N SER A 115 -3.51 -8.14 -16.73
CA SER A 115 -4.35 -7.12 -17.38
C SER A 115 -3.53 -6.10 -18.17
N LYS A 116 -2.35 -5.70 -17.67
CA LYS A 116 -1.43 -4.82 -18.41
C LYS A 116 -0.82 -5.51 -19.63
N LEU A 117 -0.52 -6.80 -19.53
CA LEU A 117 -0.01 -7.59 -20.66
C LEU A 117 -1.05 -7.72 -21.78
N SER A 118 -2.31 -8.02 -21.45
CA SER A 118 -3.36 -8.14 -22.46
C SER A 118 -3.69 -6.81 -23.14
N ALA A 119 -3.72 -5.70 -22.39
CA ALA A 119 -3.97 -4.37 -22.93
C ALA A 119 -2.88 -3.90 -23.92
N ASN A 120 -1.64 -4.36 -23.74
CA ASN A 120 -0.55 -4.03 -24.66
C ASN A 120 -0.63 -4.83 -25.96
N THR A 121 -1.13 -6.07 -25.94
CA THR A 121 -1.31 -6.88 -27.17
C THR A 121 -2.37 -6.28 -28.08
N THR A 122 -3.48 -5.78 -27.54
CA THR A 122 -4.58 -5.18 -28.34
C THR A 122 -4.26 -3.82 -28.94
N LYS A 123 -3.14 -3.17 -28.56
CA LYS A 123 -2.70 -1.88 -29.13
C LYS A 123 -1.75 -2.03 -30.32
N ILE A 124 -1.37 -3.26 -30.67
CA ILE A 124 -0.37 -3.56 -31.71
C ILE A 124 -1.04 -4.12 -33.00
N ASP A 125 -2.35 -4.36 -32.96
CA ASP A 125 -3.19 -4.71 -34.13
C ASP A 125 -3.99 -3.48 -34.62
#